data_AF-A0A8S2ZNC5-F1
#
_entry.id   AF-A0A8S2ZNC5-F1
#
_cell.length_a   1.000
_cell.length_b   1.000
_cell.length_c   1.000
_cell.angle_alpha   90.00
_cell.angle_beta   90.00
_cell.angle_gamma   90.00
#
_symmetry.space_group_name_H-M   'P 1'
#
loop_
_entity.id
_entity.type
_entity.pdbx_description
1 polymer ?
#
loop_
_entity_poly.entity_id
_entity_poly.type
_entity_poly.pdbx_seq_one_letter_code
_entity_poly.pdbx_strand_id
1 'polypeptide(L)' 'HDDIKSGYRIKFTFDTNPYFENDVIVKEFSVTESSETTCKSTTLRWKNV' A
#
# COMPACT_ATOMS: atom_id res chain seq x y z
N HIS A 1 -6.75 14.69 -20.92
CA HIS A 1 -5.94 13.53 -20.53
C HIS A 1 -5.88 13.56 -19.02
N ASP A 2 -7.02 13.27 -18.40
CA ASP A 2 -7.09 12.95 -16.98
C ASP A 2 -6.53 11.54 -16.82
N ASP A 3 -5.83 11.28 -15.72
CA ASP A 3 -5.71 9.96 -15.05
C ASP A 3 -4.53 9.92 -14.05
N ILE A 4 -3.71 10.99 -13.92
CA ILE A 4 -2.72 11.10 -12.82
C ILE A 4 -3.37 11.65 -11.53
N LYS A 5 -4.55 12.29 -11.63
CA LYS A 5 -5.26 12.86 -10.48
C LYS A 5 -5.95 11.82 -9.58
N SER A 6 -6.07 10.57 -10.02
CA SER A 6 -6.83 9.54 -9.28
C SER A 6 -5.97 8.73 -8.28
N GLY A 7 -4.67 9.01 -8.20
CA GLY A 7 -3.75 8.26 -7.35
C GLY A 7 -3.30 6.92 -7.96
N TYR A 8 -2.44 6.20 -7.25
CA TYR A 8 -1.93 4.91 -7.69
C TYR A 8 -1.70 3.97 -6.50
N ARG A 9 -1.63 2.68 -6.78
CA ARG A 9 -1.45 1.65 -5.77
C ARG A 9 -0.34 0.67 -6.18
N ILE A 10 0.58 0.43 -5.26
CA ILE A 10 1.63 -0.57 -5.38
C ILE A 10 1.23 -1.79 -4.56
N LYS A 11 1.26 -2.98 -5.16
CA LYS A 11 0.96 -4.26 -4.52
C LYS A 11 2.22 -5.12 -4.51
N PHE A 12 2.69 -5.47 -3.32
CA PHE A 12 3.72 -6.49 -3.11
C PHE A 12 3.03 -7.78 -2.69
N THR A 13 3.32 -8.87 -3.40
CA THR A 13 2.79 -10.19 -3.08
C THR A 13 3.96 -11.06 -2.64
N PHE A 14 3.78 -11.75 -1.52
CA PHE A 14 4.81 -12.56 -0.89
C PHE A 14 4.30 -13.98 -0.71
N ASP A 15 5.18 -14.94 -0.90
CA ASP A 15 4.99 -16.27 -0.36
C ASP A 15 5.19 -16.25 1.17
N THR A 16 4.85 -17.36 1.81
CA THR A 16 5.07 -17.52 3.26
C THR A 16 6.54 -17.29 3.60
N ASN A 17 6.76 -16.42 4.59
CA ASN A 17 8.09 -16.05 5.06
C ASN A 17 8.12 -16.00 6.61
N PRO A 18 9.30 -15.99 7.25
CA PRO A 18 9.40 -16.06 8.72
C PRO A 18 9.13 -14.72 9.42
N TYR A 19 8.96 -13.62 8.70
CA TYR A 19 8.95 -12.28 9.30
C TYR A 19 7.54 -11.75 9.59
N PHE A 20 6.62 -11.92 8.64
CA PHE A 20 5.26 -11.39 8.76
C PHE A 20 4.24 -12.33 8.10
N GLU A 21 2.99 -12.17 8.50
CA GLU A 21 1.86 -13.00 8.02
C GLU A 21 1.12 -12.41 6.82
N ASN A 22 1.52 -11.24 6.32
CA ASN A 22 0.87 -10.62 5.18
C ASN A 22 1.31 -11.28 3.87
N ASP A 23 0.39 -11.95 3.18
CA ASP A 23 0.61 -12.41 1.79
C ASP A 23 0.68 -11.24 0.81
N VAL A 24 0.03 -10.13 1.17
CA VAL A 24 -0.03 -8.91 0.35
C VAL A 24 0.21 -7.69 1.22
N ILE A 25 1.12 -6.83 0.77
CA ILE A 25 1.31 -5.48 1.30
C ILE A 25 0.93 -4.48 0.21
N VAL A 26 0.04 -3.57 0.55
CA VAL A 26 -0.41 -2.49 -0.33
C VAL A 26 0.11 -1.17 0.18
N LYS A 27 0.63 -0.35 -0.74
CA LYS A 27 0.84 1.08 -0.52
C LYS A 27 0.02 1.85 -1.54
N GLU A 28 -0.94 2.61 -1.07
CA GLU A 28 -1.90 3.36 -1.88
C GLU A 28 -1.66 4.86 -1.67
N PHE A 29 -1.53 5.57 -2.79
CA PHE A 29 -1.39 7.02 -2.86
C PHE A 29 -2.65 7.58 -3.49
N SER A 30 -3.29 8.55 -2.86
CA SER A 30 -4.47 9.23 -3.38
C SER A 30 -4.20 10.73 -3.45
N VAL A 31 -4.49 11.34 -4.59
CA VAL A 31 -4.41 12.79 -4.79
C VAL A 31 -5.84 13.34 -4.65
N THR A 32 -6.03 14.30 -3.75
CA THR A 32 -7.32 14.96 -3.55
C THR A 32 -7.49 16.14 -4.51
N GLU A 33 -8.71 16.67 -4.63
CA GLU A 33 -8.98 17.89 -5.42
C GLU A 33 -8.20 19.11 -4.90
N SER A 34 -7.88 19.15 -3.59
CA SER A 34 -7.01 20.17 -2.98
C SER A 34 -5.53 20.01 -3.35
N SER A 35 -5.17 19.07 -4.24
CA SER A 35 -3.79 18.71 -4.58
C SER A 35 -2.97 18.17 -3.39
N GLU A 36 -3.64 17.79 -2.30
CA GLU A 36 -3.00 17.09 -1.20
C GLU A 36 -2.82 15.62 -1.56
N THR A 37 -1.66 15.06 -1.24
CA THR A 37 -1.39 13.64 -1.43
C THR A 37 -1.52 12.93 -0.09
N THR A 38 -2.38 11.93 -0.04
CA THR A 38 -2.49 11.03 1.12
C THR A 38 -1.91 9.67 0.80
N CYS A 39 -1.37 9.00 1.82
CA CYS A 39 -0.81 7.65 1.70
C CYS A 39 -1.43 6.74 2.74
N LYS A 40 -1.85 5.55 2.31
CA LYS A 40 -2.28 4.45 3.18
C LYS A 40 -1.43 3.22 2.90
N SER A 41 -1.07 2.51 3.97
CA SER A 41 -0.26 1.31 3.88
C SER A 41 -0.93 0.19 4.66
N THR A 42 -0.78 -1.05 4.18
CA THR A 42 -1.14 -2.23 4.96
C THR A 42 -0.32 -2.29 6.25
N THR A 43 -0.98 -2.44 7.40
CA THR A 43 -0.30 -2.72 8.67
C THR A 43 0.33 -4.11 8.62
N LEU A 44 1.63 -4.16 8.92
CA LEU A 44 2.38 -5.41 9.00
C LEU A 44 2.01 -6.20 10.26
N ARG A 45 1.64 -7.46 10.08
CA ARG A 45 1.48 -8.45 11.15
C ARG A 45 2.79 -9.19 11.31
N TRP A 46 3.66 -8.65 12.14
CA TRP A 46 4.93 -9.28 12.48
C TRP A 46 4.69 -10.59 13.23
N LYS A 47 5.45 -11.62 12.89
CA LYS A 47 5.50 -12.84 13.67
C LYS A 47 6.31 -12.56 14.93
N ASN A 48 5.80 -12.99 16.08
CA ASN A 48 6.58 -12.98 17.31
C ASN A 48 7.63 -14.09 17.18
N VAL A 49 8.90 -13.73 17.38
CA VAL A 49 10.03 -14.67 17.36
C VAL A 49 9.97 -15.61 18.55
#